data_AF-A0A087TBZ7-F1
#
_entry.id   AF-A0A087TBZ7-F1
#
_cell.length_a   1.000
_cell.length_b   1.000
_cell.length_c   1.000
_cell.angle_alpha   90.00
_cell.angle_beta   90.00
_cell.angle_gamma   90.00
#
_symmetry.space_group_name_H-M   'P 1'
#
loop_
_entity.id
_entity.type
_entity.pdbx_description
1 polymer ?
#
loop_
_entity_poly.entity_id
_entity_poly.type
_entity_poly.pdbx_seq_one_letter_code
_entity_poly.pdbx_strand_id
1 'polypeptide(L)'
;MDNGDNGAGTLNDTFLTAGGQYIVHTEDGDETLGISGDSMDAGDKDGEPLREQDRFLPIANVARIMKNAIPKTGKIAKDAKECVQECVSEFVSFITSEY
;
A
#
# COMPACT_ATOMS: atom_id res chain seq x y z
N MET A 1 -52.54 -4.41 -24.53
CA MET A 1 -51.66 -3.27 -24.85
C MET A 1 -51.43 -2.52 -23.56
N ASP A 2 -50.19 -2.13 -23.36
CA ASP A 2 -49.57 -1.45 -22.22
C ASP A 2 -49.01 -2.30 -21.08
N ASN A 3 -47.82 -1.89 -20.65
CA ASN A 3 -46.67 -2.64 -20.17
C ASN A 3 -45.93 -1.76 -19.15
N GLY A 4 -45.40 -2.33 -18.06
CA GLY A 4 -44.40 -1.68 -17.19
C GLY A 4 -44.72 -1.84 -15.70
N ASP A 5 -44.02 -2.72 -14.97
CA ASP A 5 -42.70 -2.52 -14.32
C ASP A 5 -42.89 -2.17 -12.82
N ASN A 6 -42.85 -3.19 -11.93
CA ASN A 6 -41.73 -3.66 -11.09
C ASN A 6 -41.30 -2.72 -9.95
N GLY A 7 -41.32 -3.25 -8.72
CA GLY A 7 -40.77 -2.57 -7.56
C GLY A 7 -41.11 -3.24 -6.23
N ALA A 8 -40.82 -4.53 -6.08
CA ALA A 8 -40.86 -5.18 -4.77
C ALA A 8 -39.62 -4.76 -3.96
N GLY A 9 -39.80 -3.77 -3.08
CA GLY A 9 -38.78 -3.31 -2.14
C GLY A 9 -39.40 -3.05 -0.77
N THR A 10 -39.83 -4.10 -0.08
CA THR A 10 -40.38 -4.01 1.28
C THR A 10 -39.25 -3.92 2.30
N LEU A 11 -39.06 -2.71 2.81
CA LEU A 11 -38.91 -2.35 4.23
C LEU A 11 -38.32 -3.45 5.13
N ASN A 12 -37.01 -3.44 5.34
CA ASN A 12 -36.37 -4.00 6.53
C ASN A 12 -35.29 -3.00 7.00
N ASP A 13 -35.76 -1.88 7.56
CA ASP A 13 -34.95 -0.97 8.36
C ASP A 13 -34.73 -1.63 9.73
N THR A 14 -33.64 -2.38 9.86
CA THR A 14 -33.17 -2.93 11.14
C THR A 14 -31.83 -2.29 11.44
N PHE A 15 -31.92 -1.07 11.97
CA PHE A 15 -31.34 -0.68 13.25
C PHE A 15 -29.88 -1.11 13.49
N LEU A 16 -28.99 -0.13 13.33
CA LEU A 16 -27.72 0.01 14.05
C LEU A 16 -27.86 -0.42 15.52
N THR A 17 -27.49 -1.66 15.84
CA THR A 17 -27.17 -2.01 17.22
C THR A 17 -26.14 -3.13 17.29
N ALA A 18 -25.05 -2.80 17.97
CA ALA A 18 -24.15 -3.69 18.70
C ALA A 18 -23.54 -4.90 17.94
N GLY A 19 -22.26 -4.76 17.60
CA GLY A 19 -21.36 -5.89 17.38
C GLY A 19 -21.09 -6.20 15.91
N GLY A 20 -20.30 -5.35 15.25
CA GLY A 20 -19.77 -5.66 13.91
C GLY A 20 -18.72 -6.78 13.99
N GLN A 21 -19.16 -8.03 13.94
CA GLN A 21 -18.33 -9.16 13.57
C GLN A 21 -18.22 -9.14 12.03
N TYR A 22 -17.06 -8.73 11.53
CA TYR A 22 -16.78 -8.72 10.09
C TYR A 22 -16.69 -10.17 9.60
N ILE A 23 -17.50 -10.51 8.60
CA ILE A 23 -17.37 -11.77 7.87
C ILE A 23 -16.09 -11.66 7.04
N VAL A 24 -15.05 -12.41 7.43
CA VAL A 24 -13.84 -12.60 6.63
C VAL A 24 -14.19 -13.54 5.49
N HIS A 25 -14.49 -12.99 4.30
CA HIS A 25 -14.31 -13.74 3.07
C HIS A 25 -12.81 -13.97 2.90
N THR A 26 -12.39 -15.21 3.11
CA THR A 26 -11.03 -15.66 2.85
C THR A 26 -11.01 -16.11 1.41
N GLU A 27 -10.37 -15.35 0.51
CA GLU A 27 -9.83 -15.85 -0.76
C GLU A 27 -8.90 -14.78 -1.35
N ASP A 28 -7.65 -15.20 -1.58
CA ASP A 28 -6.47 -14.47 -2.04
C ASP A 28 -5.88 -13.43 -1.07
N GLY A 29 -4.81 -13.87 -0.39
CA GLY A 29 -4.05 -13.10 0.58
C GLY A 29 -3.51 -11.78 0.01
N ASP A 30 -4.29 -10.73 0.23
CA ASP A 30 -3.80 -9.36 0.32
C ASP A 30 -2.96 -9.27 1.62
N GLU A 31 -1.66 -9.16 1.43
CA GLU A 31 -0.72 -8.85 2.51
C GLU A 31 -1.09 -7.48 3.06
N THR A 32 -1.93 -7.48 4.11
CA THR A 32 -2.29 -6.32 4.93
C THR A 32 -1.03 -5.50 5.16
N LEU A 33 -0.94 -4.37 4.46
CA LEU A 33 0.11 -3.39 4.70
C LEU A 33 -0.22 -2.79 6.07
N GLY A 34 0.37 -3.38 7.11
CA GLY A 34 0.35 -2.83 8.45
C GLY A 34 0.92 -1.42 8.41
N ILE A 35 0.03 -0.43 8.33
CA ILE A 35 0.33 0.99 8.41
C ILE A 35 0.92 1.23 9.79
N SER A 36 2.25 1.23 9.87
CA SER A 36 2.96 1.73 11.05
C SER A 36 3.24 3.21 10.80
N GLY A 37 2.35 4.04 11.34
CA GLY A 37 2.54 5.47 11.68
C GLY A 37 3.32 6.34 10.70
N ASP A 38 2.60 7.10 9.87
CA ASP A 38 3.13 8.34 9.31
C ASP A 38 3.33 9.34 10.47
N SER A 39 4.57 9.55 10.86
CA SER A 39 4.98 10.68 11.68
C SER A 39 5.98 11.47 10.85
N MET A 40 5.45 12.37 10.03
CA MET A 40 6.23 13.44 9.41
C MET A 40 6.65 14.43 10.51
N ASP A 41 7.71 14.12 11.23
CA ASP A 41 8.51 15.12 11.95
C ASP A 41 9.72 15.43 11.06
N ALA A 42 9.52 16.32 10.09
CA ALA A 42 10.60 16.93 9.32
C ALA A 42 11.30 17.98 10.21
N GLY A 43 11.95 17.51 11.26
CA GLY A 43 12.87 18.28 12.07
C GLY A 43 14.25 18.18 11.45
N ASP A 44 14.65 19.21 10.72
CA ASP A 44 16.02 19.46 10.28
C ASP A 44 16.93 19.52 11.53
N LYS A 45 17.56 18.39 11.85
CA LYS A 45 18.59 18.27 12.88
C LYS A 45 19.91 17.98 12.19
N ASP A 46 20.55 19.05 11.73
CA ASP A 46 21.94 19.05 11.27
C ASP A 46 22.83 18.37 12.33
N GLY A 47 23.17 17.10 12.12
CA GLY A 47 24.14 16.36 12.94
C GLY A 47 23.66 15.06 13.58
N GLU A 48 22.37 14.70 13.49
CA GLU A 48 21.91 13.36 13.88
C GLU A 48 22.19 12.35 12.75
N PRO A 49 22.72 11.14 13.06
CA PRO A 49 22.88 10.10 12.06
C PRO A 49 21.53 9.80 11.40
N LEU A 50 21.47 9.90 10.07
CA LEU A 50 20.28 9.52 9.31
C LEU A 50 19.86 8.10 9.71
N ARG A 51 18.59 7.95 10.06
CA ARG A 51 18.05 6.61 10.37
C ARG A 51 18.17 5.78 9.12
N GLU A 52 18.39 4.48 9.29
CA GLU A 52 18.51 3.56 8.15
C GLU A 52 17.28 3.60 7.23
N GLN A 53 16.09 3.82 7.79
CA GLN A 53 14.86 3.99 7.03
C GLN A 53 14.83 5.27 6.18
N ASP A 54 15.50 6.34 6.62
CA ASP A 54 15.57 7.60 5.86
C ASP A 54 16.53 7.48 4.66
N ARG A 55 17.41 6.46 4.64
CA ARG A 55 18.34 6.19 3.52
C ARG A 55 17.67 5.51 2.33
N PHE A 56 16.53 4.86 2.54
CA PHE A 56 15.87 4.06 1.51
C PHE A 56 14.53 4.68 1.11
N LEU A 57 14.17 4.55 -0.16
CA LEU A 57 12.80 4.87 -0.59
C LEU A 57 11.80 3.90 0.05
N PRO A 58 10.58 4.34 0.40
CA PRO A 58 9.57 3.44 0.95
C PRO A 58 9.32 2.22 0.05
N ILE A 59 9.40 1.01 0.61
CA ILE A 59 9.29 -0.25 -0.15
C ILE A 59 7.98 -0.35 -0.94
N ALA A 60 6.89 0.24 -0.44
CA ALA A 60 5.60 0.30 -1.13
C ALA A 60 5.66 1.07 -2.45
N ASN A 61 6.47 2.14 -2.50
CA ASN A 61 6.64 2.92 -3.73
C ASN A 61 7.44 2.12 -4.76
N VAL A 62 8.52 1.44 -4.33
CA VAL A 62 9.31 0.54 -5.18
C VAL A 62 8.44 -0.61 -5.72
N ALA A 63 7.73 -1.30 -4.83
CA ALA A 63 6.86 -2.42 -5.18
C ALA A 63 5.76 -2.02 -6.18
N ARG A 64 5.14 -0.84 -6.02
CA ARG A 64 4.12 -0.32 -6.95
C ARG A 64 4.70 -0.13 -8.36
N ILE A 65 5.89 0.45 -8.47
CA ILE A 65 6.55 0.67 -9.77
C ILE A 65 6.94 -0.67 -10.40
N MET A 66 7.57 -1.56 -9.63
CA MET A 66 7.93 -2.91 -10.11
C MET A 66 6.70 -3.69 -10.58
N LYS A 67 5.56 -3.56 -9.88
CA LYS A 67 4.31 -4.24 -10.23
C LYS A 67 3.72 -3.75 -11.55
N ASN A 68 3.90 -2.48 -11.88
CA ASN A 68 3.48 -1.91 -13.16
C ASN A 68 4.34 -2.38 -14.35
N ALA A 69 5.55 -2.89 -14.09
CA ALA A 69 6.45 -3.42 -15.11
C ALA A 69 6.19 -4.90 -15.47
N ILE A 70 5.24 -5.55 -14.80
CA ILE A 70 4.91 -6.97 -15.01
C ILE A 70 3.40 -7.16 -15.25
N PRO A 71 2.96 -8.34 -15.75
CA PRO A 71 1.54 -8.62 -15.90
C PRO A 71 0.75 -8.48 -14.59
N LYS A 72 -0.56 -8.20 -14.69
CA LYS A 72 -1.46 -8.01 -13.54
C LYS A 72 -1.43 -9.19 -12.55
N THR A 73 -1.25 -10.42 -13.02
CA THR A 73 -1.18 -11.63 -12.20
C THR A 73 0.24 -11.95 -11.68
N GLY A 74 1.27 -11.26 -12.16
CA GLY A 74 2.66 -11.55 -11.80
C GLY A 74 2.95 -11.24 -10.33
N LYS A 75 3.75 -12.08 -9.66
CA LYS A 75 4.16 -11.85 -8.26
C LYS A 75 5.61 -11.39 -8.21
N ILE A 76 5.95 -10.60 -7.20
CA ILE A 76 7.31 -10.12 -6.96
C ILE A 76 7.76 -10.69 -5.62
N ALA A 77 8.87 -11.42 -5.63
CA ALA A 77 9.46 -11.97 -4.41
C ALA A 77 9.91 -10.84 -3.46
N LYS A 78 9.86 -11.09 -2.16
CA LYS A 78 10.31 -10.13 -1.13
C LYS A 78 11.75 -9.66 -1.40
N ASP A 79 12.67 -10.60 -1.57
CA ASP A 79 14.10 -10.33 -1.80
C ASP A 79 14.32 -9.49 -3.07
N ALA A 80 13.47 -9.66 -4.08
CA ALA A 80 13.54 -8.83 -5.29
C ALA A 80 13.10 -7.38 -5.01
N LYS A 81 12.10 -7.17 -4.15
CA LYS A 81 11.68 -5.81 -3.73
C LYS A 81 12.81 -5.13 -2.94
N GLU A 82 13.46 -5.86 -2.02
CA GLU A 82 14.57 -5.36 -1.20
C GLU A 82 15.81 -5.05 -2.06
N CYS A 83 16.20 -5.97 -2.94
CA CYS A 83 17.32 -5.77 -3.86
C CYS A 83 17.13 -4.51 -4.73
N VAL A 84 15.93 -4.34 -5.31
CA VAL A 84 15.66 -3.16 -6.13
C VAL A 84 15.60 -1.89 -5.29
N GLN A 85 15.07 -1.94 -4.06
CA GLN A 85 15.07 -0.80 -3.13
C GLN A 85 16.49 -0.31 -2.83
N GLU A 86 17.42 -1.22 -2.57
CA GLU A 86 18.84 -0.90 -2.38
C GLU A 86 19.41 -0.24 -3.64
N CYS A 87 19.24 -0.89 -4.81
CA CYS A 87 19.77 -0.38 -6.07
C CYS A 87 19.25 1.01 -6.45
N VAL A 88 17.95 1.29 -6.28
CA VAL A 88 17.38 2.60 -6.67
C VAL A 88 17.76 3.70 -5.69
N SER A 89 17.94 3.39 -4.41
CA SER A 89 18.37 4.36 -3.40
C SER A 89 19.86 4.71 -3.59
N GLU A 90 20.67 3.71 -3.92
CA GLU A 90 22.06 3.92 -4.34
C GLU A 90 22.13 4.72 -5.64
N PHE A 91 21.27 4.43 -6.63
CA PHE A 91 21.23 5.19 -7.89
C PHE A 91 20.97 6.68 -7.66
N VAL A 92 20.02 7.03 -6.80
CA VAL A 92 19.78 8.45 -6.45
C VAL A 92 21.03 9.04 -5.82
N SER A 93 21.63 8.34 -4.85
CA SER A 93 22.85 8.78 -4.18
C SER A 93 24.00 8.99 -5.16
N PHE A 94 24.14 8.13 -6.16
CA PHE A 94 25.14 8.24 -7.23
C PHE A 94 24.89 9.44 -8.15
N ILE A 95 23.64 9.75 -8.49
CA ILE A 95 23.30 10.90 -9.33
C ILE A 95 23.47 12.22 -8.58
N THR A 96 23.17 12.23 -7.28
CA THR A 96 23.21 13.44 -6.45
C THR A 96 24.53 13.63 -5.71
N SER A 97 25.47 12.67 -5.78
CA SER A 97 26.80 12.87 -5.22
C SER A 97 27.48 14.03 -5.94
N GLU A 98 28.02 14.98 -5.18
CA GLU A 98 28.85 16.05 -5.73
C GLU A 98 30.08 15.42 -6.39
N TYR A 99 30.41 15.86 -7.60
CA TYR A 99 31.50 15.32 -8.43
C TYR A 99 32.88 15.81 -7.97
#